data_AF-A0A139PGL5-F1
#
_entry.id   AF-A0A139PGL5-F1
#
_cell.length_a   1.000
_cell.length_b   1.000
_cell.length_c   1.000
_cell.angle_alpha   90.00
_cell.angle_beta   90.00
_cell.angle_gamma   90.00
#
_symmetry.space_group_name_H-M   'P 1'
#
loop_
_entity.id
_entity.type
_entity.pdbx_description
1 polymer ?
#
loop_
_entity_poly.entity_id
_entity_poly.type
_entity_poly.pdbx_seq_one_letter_code
_entity_poly.pdbx_strand_id
1 'polypeptide(L)' 'MEEAFQFGAEGLVVPVVQKRPVEDAVKVFDEMEAGTIQGRMVLDFTN' A
#
# COMPACT_ATOMS: atom_id res chain seq x y z
N MET A 1 -17.70 6.61 -1.60
CA MET A 1 -16.53 6.16 -0.81
C MET A 1 -16.93 5.20 0.30
N GLU A 2 -18.03 5.45 1.02
CA GLU A 2 -18.53 4.56 2.09
C GLU A 2 -18.68 3.09 1.66
N GLU A 3 -19.29 2.82 0.51
CA GLU A 3 -19.50 1.44 0.03
C GLU A 3 -18.18 0.67 -0.18
N ALA A 4 -17.15 1.31 -0.75
CA ALA A 4 -15.85 0.67 -0.99
C ALA A 4 -15.09 0.36 0.32
N PHE A 5 -15.24 1.22 1.35
CA PHE A 5 -14.71 0.94 2.67
C PHE A 5 -15.49 -0.18 3.36
N GLN A 6 -16.80 -0.27 3.15
CA GLN A 6 -17.65 -1.30 3.71
C GLN A 6 -17.32 -2.69 3.14
N PHE A 7 -17.12 -2.80 1.82
CA PHE A 7 -16.64 -4.05 1.20
C PHE A 7 -15.24 -4.47 1.68
N GLY A 8 -14.37 -3.50 1.98
CA GLY A 8 -13.06 -3.75 2.60
C GLY A 8 -13.17 -4.22 4.05
N ALA A 9 -14.09 -3.63 4.82
CA ALA A 9 -14.36 -4.02 6.21
C ALA A 9 -15.02 -5.39 6.34
N GLU A 10 -15.87 -5.76 5.37
CA GLU A 10 -16.49 -7.09 5.24
C GLU A 10 -15.52 -8.16 4.72
N GLY A 11 -14.28 -7.80 4.39
CA GLY A 11 -13.26 -8.73 3.91
C GLY A 11 -13.49 -9.29 2.50
N LEU A 12 -14.47 -8.76 1.77
CA LEU A 12 -14.79 -9.13 0.39
C LEU A 12 -13.71 -8.65 -0.59
N VAL A 13 -12.93 -7.64 -0.20
CA VAL A 13 -11.75 -7.17 -0.93
C VAL A 13 -10.55 -7.11 0.00
N VAL A 14 -9.59 -8.02 -0.18
CA VAL A 14 -8.32 -8.01 0.54
C VAL A 14 -7.26 -7.33 -0.34
N PRO A 15 -6.87 -6.08 -0.06
CA PRO A 15 -5.82 -5.43 -0.82
C PRO A 15 -4.46 -6.07 -0.49
N VAL A 16 -3.69 -6.41 -1.51
CA VAL A 16 -2.29 -6.82 -1.35
C VAL A 16 -1.47 -5.58 -1.02
N VAL A 17 -1.15 -5.41 0.27
CA VAL A 17 -0.38 -4.28 0.79
C VAL A 17 0.95 -4.74 1.35
N GLN A 18 2.02 -4.02 1.01
CA GLN A 18 3.34 -4.19 1.61
C GLN A 18 3.68 -2.94 2.41
N LYS A 19 3.88 -3.10 3.72
CA LYS A 19 4.27 -1.99 4.62
C LYS A 19 5.77 -1.73 4.52
N ARG A 20 6.17 -0.47 4.34
CA ARG A 20 7.57 -0.03 4.33
C ARG A 20 7.75 1.17 5.27
N PRO A 21 8.91 1.29 5.94
CA PRO A 21 9.22 2.48 6.73
C PRO A 21 9.36 3.71 5.83
N VAL A 22 9.05 4.90 6.36
CA VAL A 22 9.20 6.17 5.63
C VAL A 22 10.65 6.41 5.17
N GLU A 23 11.64 5.86 5.87
CA GLU A 23 13.06 5.96 5.53
C GLU A 23 13.38 5.32 4.16
N ASP A 24 12.62 4.30 3.77
CA ASP A 24 12.76 3.62 2.49
C ASP A 24 11.93 4.28 1.37
N ALA A 25 11.27 5.41 1.61
CA ALA A 25 10.40 6.08 0.63
C ALA A 25 11.11 6.30 -0.72
N VAL A 26 12.38 6.71 -0.71
CA VAL A 26 13.17 6.90 -1.94
C VAL A 26 13.24 5.61 -2.77
N LYS A 27 13.54 4.47 -2.13
CA LYS A 27 13.58 3.16 -2.80
C LYS A 27 12.21 2.73 -3.30
N VAL A 28 11.14 3.07 -2.57
CA VAL A 28 9.76 2.79 -3.02
C VAL A 28 9.43 3.55 -4.30
N PHE A 29 9.89 4.80 -4.43
CA PHE A 29 9.72 5.56 -5.67
C PHE A 29 10.54 4.96 -6.81
N ASP A 30 11.78 4.53 -6.56
CA ASP A 30 12.60 3.84 -7.56
C ASP A 30 11.96 2.52 -8.03
N GLU A 31 11.43 1.71 -7.10
CA GLU A 31 10.70 0.47 -7.40
C GLU A 31 9.39 0.73 -8.16
N MET A 32 8.74 1.88 -7.90
CA MET A 32 7.54 2.31 -8.61
C MET A 32 7.85 2.70 -10.06
N GLU A 33 8.93 3.45 -10.28
CA GLU A 33 9.40 3.83 -11.62
C GLU A 33 9.87 2.59 -12.41
N ALA A 34 10.54 1.65 -11.72
CA ALA A 34 10.95 0.37 -12.29
C ALA A 34 9.76 -0.58 -12.58
N GLY A 35 8.56 -0.29 -12.08
CA GLY A 35 7.36 -1.11 -12.26
C GLY A 35 7.39 -2.45 -11.52
N THR A 36 8.23 -2.59 -10.49
CA THR A 36 8.40 -3.85 -9.73
C THR A 36 7.42 -4.01 -8.57
N ILE A 37 6.59 -2.99 -8.30
CA ILE A 37 5.63 -3.01 -7.20
C ILE A 37 4.43 -3.90 -7.58
N GLN A 38 4.23 -4.96 -6.79
CA GLN A 38 3.03 -5.80 -6.87
C GLN A 38 2.02 -5.37 -5.80
N GLY A 39 0.87 -4.85 -6.25
CA GLY A 39 -0.19 -4.38 -5.36
C GLY A 39 0.02 -2.93 -4.92
N ARG A 40 0.00 -2.67 -3.61
CA ARG A 40 0.21 -1.33 -3.06
C ARG A 40 1.34 -1.33 -2.04
N MET A 41 2.25 -0.37 -2.17
CA MET A 41 3.24 -0.10 -1.14
C MET A 41 2.70 0.98 -0.20
N VAL A 42 2.63 0.69 1.09
CA VAL A 42 2.07 1.58 2.10
C VAL A 42 3.20 2.02 3.01
N LEU A 43 3.48 3.32 2.98
CA LEU A 43 4.46 3.93 3.89
C LEU A 43 3.83 4.05 5.27
N ASP A 44 4.51 3.51 6.26
CA ASP A 44 4.11 3.57 7.66
C ASP A 44 4.75 4.82 8.31
N PHE A 45 3.90 5.72 8.82
CA PHE A 45 4.30 6.99 9.45
C PHE A 45 4.02 6.98 10.95
N THR A 46 3.72 5.83 11.56
CA THR A 46 3.28 5.75 12.96
C THR A 46 4.42 5.81 14.00
N ASN A 47 5.63 6.24 13.57
CA ASN A 47 6.80 6.46 14.44
C ASN A 47 6.91 7.92 14.90
#